data_AF-A0A5N5NIH6-F1
#
_entry.id   AF-A0A5N5NIH6-F1
#
_cell.length_a   1.000
_cell.length_b   1.000
_cell.length_c   1.000
_cell.angle_alpha   90.00
_cell.angle_beta   90.00
_cell.angle_gamma   90.00
#
_symmetry.space_group_name_H-M   'P 1'
#
loop_
_entity.id
_entity.type
_entity.pdbx_description
1 polymer ?
#
loop_
_entity_poly.entity_id
_entity_poly.type
_entity_poly.pdbx_seq_one_letter_code
_entity_poly.pdbx_strand_id
1 'polypeptide(L)' 'MESGEATVQYNRWNEDNINMNVAASQTSLNGIYNKLCTGQLGVVVRVAGSLAVMASMYILGYVTGYYVHKC' A
#
# COMPACT_ATOMS: atom_id res chain seq x y z
N MET A 1 48.11 -30.08 36.40
CA MET A 1 47.51 -28.75 36.66
C MET A 1 46.68 -28.42 35.45
N GLU A 2 45.36 -28.52 35.56
CA GLU A 2 44.42 -28.26 34.46
C GLU A 2 44.01 -26.78 34.57
N SER A 3 44.47 -25.95 33.64
CA SER A 3 44.12 -24.53 33.62
C SER A 3 42.69 -24.40 33.09
N GLY A 4 41.75 -24.15 33.99
CA GLY A 4 40.37 -23.82 33.64
C GLY A 4 40.32 -22.52 32.85
N GLU A 5 40.18 -22.63 31.53
CA GLU A 5 39.97 -21.49 30.65
C GLU A 5 38.51 -21.05 30.77
N ALA A 6 38.29 -19.99 31.54
CA ALA A 6 37.02 -19.27 31.56
C ALA A 6 36.79 -18.63 30.17
N THR A 7 36.19 -19.40 29.27
CA THR A 7 35.77 -18.95 27.95
C THR A 7 34.53 -18.06 28.11
N VAL A 8 34.78 -16.74 28.22
CA VAL A 8 33.76 -15.72 28.06
C VAL A 8 33.37 -15.73 26.58
N GLN A 9 32.31 -16.46 26.25
CA GLN A 9 31.69 -16.47 24.94
C GLN A 9 31.07 -15.08 24.71
N TYR A 10 31.80 -14.20 24.04
CA TYR A 10 31.18 -13.04 23.43
C TYR A 10 30.24 -13.56 22.35
N ASN A 11 28.96 -13.19 22.43
CA ASN A 11 28.00 -13.40 21.35
C ASN A 11 28.54 -12.68 20.11
N ARG A 12 29.37 -13.38 19.35
CA ARG A 12 29.90 -12.90 18.07
C ARG A 12 28.67 -12.68 17.19
N TRP A 13 28.56 -11.47 16.67
CA TRP A 13 27.52 -11.09 15.72
C TRP A 13 27.47 -12.15 14.62
N ASN A 14 26.44 -12.98 14.66
CA ASN A 14 26.28 -14.12 13.77
C ASN A 14 25.36 -13.71 12.63
N GLU A 15 25.82 -13.88 11.40
CA GLU A 15 25.12 -13.33 10.23
C GLU A 15 23.80 -14.07 9.96
N ASP A 16 23.66 -15.31 10.43
CA ASP A 16 22.47 -16.14 10.22
C ASP A 16 21.24 -15.67 11.02
N ASN A 17 21.44 -14.89 12.10
CA ASN A 17 20.35 -14.31 12.89
C ASN A 17 19.98 -12.88 12.45
N ILE A 18 20.62 -12.34 11.42
CA ILE A 18 20.24 -11.06 10.82
C ILE A 18 19.38 -11.33 9.59
N ASN A 19 18.29 -12.08 9.77
CA ASN A 19 17.23 -12.09 8.78
C ASN A 19 16.45 -10.77 8.92
N MET A 20 16.97 -9.67 8.37
CA MET A 20 16.16 -8.47 8.19
C MET A 20 15.15 -8.76 7.08
N ASN A 21 13.96 -9.23 7.45
CA ASN A 21 12.83 -9.49 6.56
C ASN A 21 12.23 -8.21 5.91
N VAL A 22 13.02 -7.14 5.80
CA VAL A 22 12.59 -5.86 5.24
C VAL A 22 12.29 -5.99 3.75
N ALA A 23 13.03 -6.87 3.04
CA ALA A 23 12.78 -7.16 1.64
C ALA A 23 11.41 -7.80 1.40
N ALA A 24 10.99 -8.80 2.19
CA ALA A 24 9.71 -9.47 1.93
C ALA A 24 8.50 -8.54 2.18
N SER A 25 8.57 -7.67 3.18
CA SER A 25 7.51 -6.69 3.47
C SER A 25 7.38 -5.64 2.36
N GLN A 26 8.51 -5.14 1.83
CA GLN A 26 8.47 -4.18 0.73
C GLN A 26 8.08 -4.82 -0.60
N THR A 27 8.59 -6.01 -0.93
CA THR A 27 8.25 -6.73 -2.17
C THR A 27 6.77 -7.12 -2.21
N SER A 28 6.18 -7.51 -1.08
CA SER A 28 4.75 -7.86 -0.99
C SER A 28 3.86 -6.65 -1.27
N LEU A 29 4.10 -5.52 -0.59
CA LEU A 29 3.30 -4.30 -0.79
C LEU A 29 3.47 -3.74 -2.20
N ASN A 30 4.68 -3.73 -2.75
CA ASN A 30 4.93 -3.22 -4.09
C ASN A 30 4.28 -4.11 -5.17
N GLY A 31 4.28 -5.44 -4.97
CA GLY A 31 3.59 -6.39 -5.84
C GLY A 31 2.07 -6.22 -5.82
N ILE A 32 1.49 -6.02 -4.64
CA ILE A 32 0.05 -5.75 -4.46
C ILE A 32 -0.32 -4.40 -5.11
N TYR A 33 0.49 -3.36 -4.89
CA TYR A 33 0.24 -2.03 -5.45
C TYR A 33 0.31 -2.03 -6.98
N ASN A 34 1.32 -2.67 -7.58
CA ASN A 34 1.40 -2.79 -9.03
C ASN A 34 0.24 -3.61 -9.63
N LYS A 35 -0.20 -4.67 -8.94
CA LYS A 35 -1.31 -5.49 -9.41
C LYS A 35 -2.66 -4.76 -9.31
N LEU A 36 -2.82 -3.90 -8.31
CA LEU A 36 -4.02 -3.07 -8.12
C LEU A 36 -4.03 -1.83 -9.03
N CYS A 37 -2.90 -1.16 -9.22
CA CYS A 37 -2.82 0.10 -9.96
C CYS A 37 -2.54 -0.08 -11.46
N THR A 38 -1.84 -1.14 -11.86
CA THR A 38 -1.39 -1.37 -13.24
C THR A 38 -2.16 -2.53 -13.91
N GLY A 39 -2.85 -3.36 -13.12
CA GLY A 39 -3.70 -4.44 -13.62
C GLY A 39 -5.12 -3.98 -14.01
N GLN A 40 -5.95 -4.95 -14.42
CA GLN A 40 -7.35 -4.72 -14.81
C GLN A 40 -8.18 -3.98 -13.72
N LEU A 41 -7.83 -4.18 -12.44
CA LEU A 41 -8.43 -3.44 -11.32
C LEU A 41 -8.17 -1.94 -11.39
N GLY A 42 -6.99 -1.50 -11.79
CA GLY A 42 -6.66 -0.08 -11.91
C GLY A 42 -7.47 0.60 -13.01
N VAL A 43 -7.71 -0.11 -14.12
CA VAL A 43 -8.59 0.37 -15.20
C VAL A 43 -10.03 0.48 -14.72
N VAL A 44 -10.55 -0.55 -14.03
CA VAL A 44 -11.91 -0.54 -13.48
C VAL A 44 -12.09 0.61 -12.48
N VAL A 45 -11.14 0.83 -11.58
CA VAL A 45 -11.19 1.93 -10.60
C VAL A 45 -11.19 3.29 -11.28
N ARG A 46 -10.35 3.48 -12.32
CA ARG A 46 -10.35 4.72 -13.10
C ARG A 46 -11.70 4.98 -13.77
N VAL A 47 -12.27 3.97 -14.44
CA VAL A 47 -13.57 4.08 -15.12
C VAL A 47 -14.68 4.37 -14.13
N ALA A 48 -14.74 3.63 -13.02
CA ALA A 48 -15.73 3.85 -11.96
C ALA A 48 -15.61 5.26 -11.35
N GLY A 49 -14.39 5.71 -11.10
CA GLY A 49 -14.12 7.07 -10.62
C GLY A 49 -14.59 8.14 -11.60
N SER A 50 -14.27 8.01 -12.89
CA SER A 50 -14.74 8.94 -13.93
C SER A 50 -16.26 8.99 -14.03
N LEU A 51 -16.93 7.83 -13.97
CA LEU A 51 -18.39 7.75 -13.96
C LEU A 51 -19.01 8.43 -12.74
N ALA A 52 -18.42 8.24 -11.56
CA ALA A 52 -18.90 8.86 -10.33
C ALA A 52 -18.77 10.39 -10.38
N VAL A 53 -17.67 10.93 -10.91
CA VAL A 53 -17.49 12.38 -11.10
C VAL A 53 -18.51 12.94 -12.09
N MET A 54 -18.74 12.26 -13.21
CA MET A 54 -19.77 12.68 -14.18
C MET A 54 -21.17 12.71 -13.58
N ALA A 55 -21.54 11.64 -12.86
CA ALA A 55 -22.85 11.55 -12.20
C ALA A 55 -23.04 12.66 -11.16
N SER A 56 -22.00 12.94 -10.36
CA SER A 56 -22.07 14.00 -9.34
C SER A 56 -22.19 15.39 -9.95
N MET A 57 -21.44 15.71 -11.02
CA MET A 57 -21.61 16.98 -11.73
C MET A 57 -23.01 17.13 -12.34
N TYR A 58 -23.58 16.05 -12.89
CA TYR A 58 -24.94 16.07 -13.41
C TYR A 58 -25.98 16.37 -12.31
N ILE A 59 -25.87 15.70 -11.16
CA ILE A 59 -26.77 15.91 -10.03
C ILE A 59 -26.65 17.36 -9.53
N LEU A 60 -25.43 17.87 -9.37
CA LEU A 60 -25.21 19.25 -8.94
C LEU A 60 -25.84 20.24 -9.92
N GLY A 61 -25.63 20.07 -11.22
CA GLY A 61 -26.24 20.91 -12.25
C GLY A 61 -27.77 20.86 -12.22
N TYR A 62 -28.35 19.68 -12.07
CA TYR A 62 -29.80 19.50 -11.96
C TYR A 62 -30.37 20.23 -10.73
N VAL A 63 -29.72 20.06 -9.59
CA VAL A 63 -30.11 20.69 -8.33
C VAL A 63 -29.99 22.22 -8.44
N THR A 64 -28.85 22.73 -8.89
CA THR A 64 -28.65 24.18 -9.08
C THR A 64 -29.65 24.75 -10.08
N GLY A 65 -29.88 24.09 -11.21
CA GLY A 65 -30.87 24.51 -12.19
C GLY A 65 -32.29 24.54 -11.61
N TYR A 66 -32.67 23.52 -10.85
CA TYR A 66 -33.96 23.46 -10.18
C TYR A 66 -34.15 24.62 -9.19
N TYR A 67 -33.14 24.93 -8.38
CA TYR A 67 -33.21 26.03 -7.43
C TYR A 67 -33.22 27.40 -8.11
N VAL A 68 -32.48 27.58 -9.20
CA VAL A 68 -32.47 28.84 -9.97
C VAL A 68 -33.79 29.06 -10.71
N HIS A 69 -34.39 28.02 -11.30
CA HIS A 69 -35.68 28.12 -12.00
C HIS A 69 -36.89 28.21 -11.06
N LYS A 70 -36.75 27.78 -9.81
CA LYS A 70 -37.80 27.96 -8.79
C LYS A 70 -37.82 29.33 -8.12
N CYS A 71 -36.83 30.19 -8.40
CA CYS A 71 -36.82 31.60 -7.98
C CYS A 71 -37.57 32.48 -8.99
#